data_AF-A0A2Z5MVP5-F1
#
_entry.id   AF-A0A2Z5MVP5-F1
#
_cell.length_a   1.000
_cell.length_b   1.000
_cell.length_c   1.000
_cell.angle_alpha   90.00
_cell.angle_beta   90.00
_cell.angle_gamma   90.00
#
_symmetry.space_group_name_H-M   'P 1'
#
loop_
_entity.id
_entity.type
_entity.pdbx_description
1 polymer ?
#
loop_
_entity_poly.entity_id
_entity_poly.type
_entity_poly.pdbx_seq_one_letter_code
_entity_poly.pdbx_strand_id
1 'polypeptide(L)'
;MIVGTRDLFGFHRLHYHPRSGLSASGIRTVLHASGQPSGAPDAAAIAGYLSGERLLGRTVLRDVLAVPPGHALIRSPQGLAVQPAPERPQRADLETVLRASLQRALDSGKRVALALSGGLDSALLLALLRELGAQQRVTSYILATDMPDYCERDAALELAGQMQASVKIVHANEADFVAALPRTTHAVEEPMFNLHPVAKLLLAEAMAADGVEVAITGDGADQVLRRDQSANYLPLCHALFDAASVDLHPPFVDAVVVGHLTSIAPDPNKQCLRDLGARLNLPDRLVQGPKRGRLAPAMDLAALLDRDRTRALADLLGLAAPTLQADTERVLWATLTLILDHLDAAHRPT
;
A
#
# COMPACT_ATOMS: atom_id res chain seq x y z
N MET A 1 -11.19 -22.32 -15.52
CA MET A 1 -10.38 -22.49 -14.29
C MET A 1 -10.06 -21.11 -13.74
N ILE A 2 -10.26 -20.89 -12.44
CA ILE A 2 -9.82 -19.64 -11.78
C ILE A 2 -8.28 -19.67 -11.71
N VAL A 3 -7.62 -18.65 -12.26
CA VAL A 3 -6.17 -18.45 -12.18
C VAL A 3 -5.80 -17.78 -10.87
N GLY A 4 -6.58 -16.77 -10.48
CA GLY A 4 -6.44 -16.07 -9.22
C GLY A 4 -7.58 -15.08 -9.02
N THR A 5 -7.79 -14.68 -7.78
CA THR A 5 -8.79 -13.68 -7.38
C THR A 5 -8.07 -12.54 -6.66
N ARG A 6 -8.40 -11.30 -7.02
CA ARG A 6 -7.93 -10.12 -6.32
C ARG A 6 -8.97 -9.72 -5.28
N ASP A 7 -8.52 -9.48 -4.05
CA ASP A 7 -9.39 -9.11 -2.93
C ASP A 7 -10.16 -7.81 -3.20
N LEU A 8 -11.22 -7.60 -2.42
CA LEU A 8 -12.18 -6.53 -2.64
C LEU A 8 -11.58 -5.11 -2.59
N PHE A 9 -10.47 -4.91 -1.87
CA PHE A 9 -9.81 -3.60 -1.71
C PHE A 9 -8.44 -3.53 -2.40
N GLY A 10 -8.09 -4.57 -3.15
CA GLY A 10 -6.91 -4.63 -4.00
C GLY A 10 -5.58 -4.70 -3.26
N PHE A 11 -5.58 -5.13 -1.99
CA PHE A 11 -4.37 -5.34 -1.18
C PHE A 11 -3.37 -6.25 -1.89
N HIS A 12 -3.84 -7.38 -2.41
CA HIS A 12 -3.06 -8.22 -3.28
C HIS A 12 -3.02 -7.64 -4.69
N ARG A 13 -1.90 -7.89 -5.36
CA ARG A 13 -1.70 -7.53 -6.76
C ARG A 13 -1.82 -8.77 -7.63
N LEU A 14 -2.49 -8.63 -8.77
CA LEU A 14 -2.60 -9.69 -9.76
C LEU A 14 -2.55 -9.05 -11.15
N HIS A 15 -1.43 -9.27 -11.83
CA HIS A 15 -1.15 -8.81 -13.18
C HIS A 15 -1.10 -10.02 -14.11
N TYR A 16 -1.40 -9.81 -15.39
CA TYR A 16 -1.33 -10.87 -16.39
C TYR A 16 -0.99 -10.32 -17.78
N HIS A 17 -0.33 -11.16 -18.59
CA HIS A 17 -0.07 -10.86 -20.00
C HIS A 17 -1.07 -11.66 -20.86
N PRO A 18 -2.01 -11.00 -21.57
CA PRO A 18 -3.14 -11.67 -22.22
C PRO A 18 -2.76 -12.74 -23.24
N ARG A 19 -1.65 -12.55 -23.97
CA ARG A 19 -1.24 -13.47 -25.05
C ARG A 19 -0.51 -14.70 -24.54
N SER A 20 0.33 -14.56 -23.51
CA SER A 20 1.07 -15.69 -22.92
C SER A 20 0.21 -16.43 -21.90
N GLY A 21 -0.80 -15.75 -21.34
CA GLY A 21 -1.65 -16.28 -20.30
C GLY A 21 -0.98 -16.39 -18.93
N LEU A 22 0.24 -15.86 -18.76
CA LEU A 22 0.91 -15.87 -17.46
C LEU A 22 0.44 -14.73 -16.57
N SER A 23 0.48 -14.98 -15.26
CA SER A 23 0.07 -14.03 -14.23
C SER A 23 1.04 -14.05 -13.05
N ALA A 24 1.24 -12.90 -12.42
CA ALA A 24 2.06 -12.74 -11.22
C ALA A 24 1.64 -11.49 -10.43
N SER A 25 2.27 -11.24 -9.29
CA SER A 25 1.99 -10.06 -8.44
C SER A 25 2.62 -8.75 -8.95
N GLY A 26 3.39 -8.76 -10.04
CA GLY A 26 4.04 -7.59 -10.63
C GLY A 26 4.23 -7.70 -12.14
N ILE A 27 4.30 -6.55 -12.81
CA ILE A 27 4.54 -6.38 -14.24
C ILE A 27 5.85 -7.03 -14.66
N ARG A 28 6.98 -6.72 -13.99
CA ARG A 28 8.29 -7.31 -14.34
C ARG A 28 8.28 -8.82 -14.22
N THR A 29 7.66 -9.35 -13.15
CA THR A 29 7.56 -10.80 -12.94
C THR A 29 6.73 -11.47 -14.01
N VAL A 30 5.62 -10.85 -14.45
CA VAL A 30 4.82 -11.34 -15.60
C VAL A 30 5.67 -11.38 -16.88
N LEU A 31 6.36 -10.28 -17.19
CA LEU A 31 7.19 -10.17 -18.39
C LEU A 31 8.29 -11.23 -18.40
N HIS A 32 9.06 -11.32 -17.31
CA HIS A 32 10.12 -12.30 -17.13
C HIS A 32 9.60 -13.74 -17.27
N ALA A 33 8.53 -14.10 -16.54
CA ALA A 33 7.96 -15.44 -16.62
C ALA A 33 7.46 -15.78 -18.04
N SER A 34 6.99 -14.78 -18.79
CA SER A 34 6.44 -14.96 -20.13
C SER A 34 7.47 -14.99 -21.24
N GLY A 35 8.72 -14.61 -20.95
CA GLY A 35 9.75 -14.39 -21.96
C GLY A 35 9.40 -13.30 -22.97
N GLN A 36 8.40 -12.45 -22.68
CA GLN A 36 7.99 -11.37 -23.56
C GLN A 36 8.73 -10.09 -23.18
N PRO A 37 9.20 -9.31 -24.16
CA PRO A 37 9.69 -7.97 -23.88
C PRO A 37 8.52 -7.04 -23.54
N SER A 38 8.80 -5.97 -22.81
CA SER A 38 7.79 -4.96 -22.45
C SER A 38 7.12 -4.34 -23.67
N GLY A 39 5.81 -4.19 -23.64
CA GLY A 39 5.06 -3.48 -24.68
C GLY A 39 5.32 -1.98 -24.69
N ALA A 40 4.65 -1.29 -25.61
CA ALA A 40 4.60 0.16 -25.60
C ALA A 40 3.87 0.68 -24.35
N PRO A 41 4.26 1.86 -23.83
CA PRO A 41 3.51 2.55 -22.78
C PRO A 41 2.03 2.75 -23.14
N ASP A 42 1.16 2.61 -22.16
CA ASP A 42 -0.28 2.87 -22.30
C ASP A 42 -0.60 4.34 -21.96
N ALA A 43 -0.60 5.19 -22.98
CA ALA A 43 -0.86 6.62 -22.83
C ALA A 43 -2.18 6.94 -22.11
N ALA A 44 -3.25 6.16 -22.33
CA ALA A 44 -4.54 6.41 -21.68
C ALA A 44 -4.49 6.04 -20.19
N ALA A 45 -3.85 4.92 -19.85
CA ALA A 45 -3.66 4.54 -18.45
C ALA A 45 -2.74 5.52 -17.72
N ILE A 46 -1.65 5.93 -18.36
CA ILE A 46 -0.70 6.92 -17.82
C ILE A 46 -1.41 8.26 -17.59
N ALA A 47 -2.22 8.75 -18.55
CA ALA A 47 -3.02 9.95 -18.35
C ALA A 47 -3.91 9.86 -17.10
N GLY A 48 -4.54 8.70 -16.87
CA GLY A 48 -5.35 8.45 -15.68
C GLY A 48 -4.55 8.47 -14.37
N TYR A 49 -3.30 7.96 -14.37
CA TYR A 49 -2.40 8.12 -13.22
C TYR A 49 -2.05 9.60 -12.97
N LEU A 50 -1.79 10.37 -14.03
CA LEU A 50 -1.40 11.77 -13.92
C LEU A 50 -2.55 12.70 -13.50
N SER A 51 -3.80 12.36 -13.86
CA SER A 51 -5.00 13.14 -13.51
C SER A 51 -5.69 12.70 -12.22
N GLY A 52 -5.38 11.49 -11.73
CA GLY A 52 -6.09 10.84 -10.63
C GLY A 52 -7.31 10.02 -11.08
N GLU A 53 -7.67 10.03 -12.36
CA GLU A 53 -8.75 9.23 -12.95
C GLU A 53 -8.23 7.87 -13.46
N ARG A 54 -7.69 7.06 -12.54
CA ARG A 54 -7.03 5.80 -12.89
C ARG A 54 -7.98 4.82 -13.60
N LEU A 55 -7.52 4.26 -14.72
CA LEU A 55 -8.22 3.21 -15.45
C LEU A 55 -8.00 1.84 -14.78
N LEU A 56 -9.04 1.34 -14.10
CA LEU A 56 -8.97 0.02 -13.46
C LEU A 56 -8.69 -1.08 -14.48
N GLY A 57 -7.79 -2.00 -14.11
CA GLY A 57 -7.40 -3.14 -14.92
C GLY A 57 -6.35 -2.86 -16.00
N ARG A 58 -5.90 -1.60 -16.13
CA ARG A 58 -4.77 -1.21 -16.98
C ARG A 58 -3.52 -1.01 -16.13
N THR A 59 -2.35 -1.13 -16.75
CA THR A 59 -1.06 -0.77 -16.16
C THR A 59 -0.42 0.34 -16.99
N VAL A 60 0.80 0.76 -16.64
CA VAL A 60 1.59 1.69 -17.48
C VAL A 60 1.98 1.09 -18.84
N LEU A 61 1.80 -0.22 -19.06
CA LEU A 61 2.05 -0.91 -20.32
C LEU A 61 0.75 -1.42 -20.96
N ARG A 62 0.71 -1.49 -22.29
CA ARG A 62 -0.48 -1.98 -23.03
C ARG A 62 -0.68 -3.50 -22.96
N ASP A 63 0.40 -4.25 -22.81
CA ASP A 63 0.45 -5.70 -22.94
C ASP A 63 0.40 -6.45 -21.61
N VAL A 64 0.58 -5.74 -20.49
CA VAL A 64 0.36 -6.26 -19.15
C VAL A 64 -0.85 -5.57 -18.53
N LEU A 65 -1.84 -6.36 -18.15
CA LEU A 65 -3.08 -5.88 -17.55
C LEU A 65 -3.11 -6.24 -16.06
N ALA A 66 -3.88 -5.47 -15.30
CA ALA A 66 -4.16 -5.77 -13.90
C ALA A 66 -5.55 -6.39 -13.79
N VAL A 67 -5.75 -7.29 -12.82
CA VAL A 67 -7.09 -7.69 -12.40
C VAL A 67 -7.62 -6.58 -11.47
N PRO A 68 -8.82 -6.01 -11.71
CA PRO A 68 -9.41 -5.04 -10.81
C PRO A 68 -9.71 -5.64 -9.42
N PRO A 69 -9.76 -4.84 -8.34
CA PRO A 69 -10.21 -5.31 -7.03
C PRO A 69 -11.58 -6.00 -7.10
N GLY A 70 -11.77 -7.06 -6.31
CA GLY A 70 -13.02 -7.83 -6.29
C GLY A 70 -13.33 -8.60 -7.58
N HIS A 71 -12.32 -8.90 -8.39
CA HIS A 71 -12.45 -9.68 -9.63
C HIS A 71 -11.53 -10.90 -9.63
N ALA A 72 -11.91 -11.91 -10.42
CA ALA A 72 -11.12 -13.09 -10.69
C ALA A 72 -10.66 -13.13 -12.15
N LEU A 73 -9.45 -13.64 -12.36
CA LEU A 73 -8.93 -14.00 -13.67
C LEU A 73 -9.30 -15.46 -13.97
N ILE A 74 -10.03 -15.68 -15.05
CA ILE A 74 -10.53 -16.99 -15.48
C ILE A 74 -9.84 -17.39 -16.76
N ARG A 75 -9.29 -18.62 -16.79
CA ARG A 75 -8.82 -19.27 -18.02
C ARG A 75 -9.90 -20.18 -18.58
N SER A 76 -10.22 -19.99 -19.86
CA SER A 76 -11.11 -20.84 -20.65
C SER A 76 -10.47 -21.19 -22.01
N PRO A 77 -11.08 -22.07 -22.82
CA PRO A 77 -10.64 -22.33 -24.19
C PRO A 77 -10.63 -21.08 -25.09
N GLN A 78 -11.39 -20.04 -24.74
CA GLN A 78 -11.46 -18.77 -25.47
C GLN A 78 -10.37 -17.78 -25.03
N GLY A 79 -9.58 -18.10 -24.00
CA GLY A 79 -8.51 -17.26 -23.47
C GLY A 79 -8.69 -16.89 -22.01
N LEU A 80 -8.12 -15.76 -21.62
CA LEU A 80 -8.28 -15.18 -20.29
C LEU A 80 -9.44 -14.19 -20.27
N ALA A 81 -10.28 -14.27 -19.24
CA ALA A 81 -11.37 -13.34 -18.98
C ALA A 81 -11.32 -12.86 -17.53
N VAL A 82 -11.62 -11.58 -17.31
CA VAL A 82 -11.79 -11.02 -15.97
C VAL A 82 -13.28 -11.02 -15.65
N GLN A 83 -13.65 -11.52 -14.48
CA GLN A 83 -15.05 -11.60 -14.04
C GLN A 83 -15.19 -11.08 -12.60
N PRO A 84 -16.29 -10.38 -12.26
CA PRO A 84 -16.56 -10.02 -10.87
C PRO A 84 -16.55 -11.25 -9.96
N ALA A 85 -15.89 -11.12 -8.82
CA ALA A 85 -15.77 -12.13 -7.78
C ALA A 85 -16.23 -11.53 -6.44
N PRO A 86 -17.54 -11.26 -6.28
CA PRO A 86 -18.03 -10.57 -5.10
C PRO A 86 -17.84 -11.42 -3.84
N GLU A 87 -17.20 -10.84 -2.84
CA GLU A 87 -17.20 -11.39 -1.48
C GLU A 87 -18.57 -11.18 -0.85
N ARG A 88 -19.03 -12.18 -0.08
CA ARG A 88 -20.30 -12.08 0.65
C ARG A 88 -20.03 -11.47 2.02
N PRO A 89 -20.58 -10.28 2.33
CA PRO A 89 -20.46 -9.73 3.66
C PRO A 89 -21.04 -10.69 4.69
N GLN A 90 -20.32 -10.87 5.80
CA GLN A 90 -20.72 -11.75 6.89
C GLN A 90 -20.53 -11.03 8.21
N ARG A 91 -21.63 -10.80 8.93
CA ARG A 91 -21.58 -10.13 10.23
C ARG A 91 -20.86 -11.03 11.24
N ALA A 92 -19.95 -10.44 11.99
CA ALA A 92 -19.24 -11.06 13.11
C ALA A 92 -19.10 -10.03 14.25
N ASP A 93 -18.44 -10.42 15.34
CA ASP A 93 -17.96 -9.49 16.34
C ASP A 93 -16.58 -8.94 15.94
N LEU A 94 -16.47 -7.62 15.78
CA LEU A 94 -15.27 -6.96 15.25
C LEU A 94 -14.03 -7.24 16.10
N GLU A 95 -14.17 -7.20 17.42
CA GLU A 95 -13.06 -7.46 18.33
C GLU A 95 -12.56 -8.89 18.17
N THR A 96 -13.47 -9.85 18.14
CA THR A 96 -13.18 -11.27 17.96
C THR A 96 -12.43 -11.52 16.66
N VAL A 97 -12.88 -10.96 15.54
CA VAL A 97 -12.25 -11.21 14.23
C VAL A 97 -10.89 -10.51 14.08
N LEU A 98 -10.71 -9.32 14.67
CA LEU A 98 -9.42 -8.63 14.73
C LEU A 98 -8.42 -9.41 15.61
N ARG A 99 -8.86 -9.89 16.79
CA ARG A 99 -8.04 -10.74 17.67
C ARG A 99 -7.63 -12.03 16.96
N ALA A 100 -8.56 -12.68 16.24
CA ALA A 100 -8.27 -13.90 15.48
C ALA A 100 -7.24 -13.65 14.37
N SER A 101 -7.30 -12.50 13.70
CA SER A 101 -6.31 -12.11 12.68
C SER A 101 -4.91 -11.92 13.29
N LEU A 102 -4.82 -11.13 14.37
CA LEU A 102 -3.57 -10.95 15.12
C LEU A 102 -2.99 -12.27 15.65
N GLN A 103 -3.85 -13.15 16.18
CA GLN A 103 -3.44 -14.45 16.69
C GLN A 103 -2.82 -15.33 15.59
N ARG A 104 -3.35 -15.30 14.36
CA ARG A 104 -2.73 -16.01 13.22
C ARG A 104 -1.32 -15.50 12.92
N ALA A 105 -1.08 -14.19 13.01
CA ALA A 105 0.27 -13.65 12.84
C ALA A 105 1.20 -14.13 13.97
N LEU A 106 0.73 -14.11 15.23
CA LEU A 106 1.50 -14.56 16.40
C LEU A 106 1.82 -16.07 16.37
N ASP A 107 0.91 -16.89 15.86
CA ASP A 107 1.04 -18.36 15.79
C ASP A 107 1.78 -18.84 14.53
N SER A 108 2.21 -17.92 13.66
CA SER A 108 2.89 -18.25 12.41
C SER A 108 4.28 -18.90 12.58
N GLY A 109 4.83 -18.87 13.80
CA GLY A 109 6.19 -19.31 14.10
C GLY A 109 7.28 -18.33 13.62
N LYS A 110 6.88 -17.19 13.06
CA LYS A 110 7.77 -16.15 12.51
C LYS A 110 8.03 -15.04 13.52
N ARG A 111 9.08 -14.24 13.29
CA ARG A 111 9.31 -13.02 14.08
C ARG A 111 8.36 -11.90 13.66
N VAL A 112 7.46 -11.50 14.58
CA VAL A 112 6.41 -10.51 14.34
C VAL A 112 6.77 -9.15 14.94
N ALA A 113 6.48 -8.07 14.20
CA ALA A 113 6.54 -6.69 14.67
C ALA A 113 5.24 -5.93 14.39
N LEU A 114 5.03 -4.80 15.07
CA LEU A 114 3.94 -3.87 14.81
C LEU A 114 4.51 -2.56 14.22
N ALA A 115 4.00 -2.09 13.10
CA ALA A 115 4.19 -0.71 12.66
C ALA A 115 3.24 0.20 13.47
N LEU A 116 3.80 0.97 14.39
CA LEU A 116 3.05 1.85 15.27
C LEU A 116 3.10 3.30 14.77
N SER A 117 1.95 3.95 14.75
CA SER A 117 1.78 5.35 14.37
C SER A 117 1.02 6.11 15.46
N GLY A 118 0.77 7.41 15.23
CA GLY A 118 0.02 8.23 16.19
C GLY A 118 -1.50 8.07 16.11
N GLY A 119 -1.99 7.22 15.20
CA GLY A 119 -3.41 7.10 14.84
C GLY A 119 -4.17 5.99 15.56
N LEU A 120 -5.51 6.03 15.43
CA LEU A 120 -6.44 5.08 16.06
C LEU A 120 -6.17 3.63 15.64
N ASP A 121 -5.89 3.39 14.35
CA ASP A 121 -5.89 2.05 13.78
C ASP A 121 -4.74 1.19 14.35
N SER A 122 -3.51 1.72 14.35
CA SER A 122 -2.35 1.03 14.93
C SER A 122 -2.41 0.97 16.46
N ALA A 123 -2.99 1.99 17.12
CA ALA A 123 -3.24 1.98 18.55
C ALA A 123 -4.20 0.87 18.99
N LEU A 124 -5.25 0.64 18.19
CA LEU A 124 -6.19 -0.43 18.42
C LEU A 124 -5.52 -1.81 18.34
N LEU A 125 -4.68 -2.02 17.33
CA LEU A 125 -3.92 -3.27 17.19
C LEU A 125 -2.93 -3.46 18.34
N LEU A 126 -2.27 -2.38 18.80
CA LEU A 126 -1.40 -2.43 19.97
C LEU A 126 -2.16 -2.84 21.24
N ALA A 127 -3.34 -2.25 21.48
CA ALA A 127 -4.18 -2.60 22.63
C ALA A 127 -4.66 -4.06 22.57
N LEU A 128 -5.04 -4.56 21.39
CA LEU A 128 -5.42 -5.97 21.21
C LEU A 128 -4.22 -6.91 21.42
N LEU A 129 -3.01 -6.56 20.96
CA LEU A 129 -1.80 -7.33 21.22
C LEU A 129 -1.47 -7.38 22.72
N ARG A 130 -1.75 -6.31 23.49
CA ARG A 130 -1.66 -6.33 24.95
C ARG A 130 -2.63 -7.31 25.57
N GLU A 131 -3.90 -7.27 25.16
CA GLU A 131 -4.93 -8.18 25.65
C GLU A 131 -4.64 -9.65 25.32
N LEU A 132 -3.91 -9.91 24.23
CA LEU A 132 -3.42 -11.25 23.86
C LEU A 132 -2.13 -11.66 24.59
N GLY A 133 -1.60 -10.83 25.50
CA GLY A 133 -0.34 -11.09 26.21
C GLY A 133 0.88 -11.13 25.28
N ALA A 134 0.81 -10.47 24.12
CA ALA A 134 1.86 -10.47 23.10
C ALA A 134 2.73 -9.21 23.09
N GLN A 135 2.35 -8.18 23.83
CA GLN A 135 3.00 -6.87 23.80
C GLN A 135 4.51 -6.88 24.07
N GLN A 136 5.00 -7.76 24.95
CA GLN A 136 6.44 -7.86 25.25
C GLN A 136 7.21 -8.68 24.20
N ARG A 137 6.50 -9.48 23.39
CA ARG A 137 7.07 -10.31 22.31
C ARG A 137 7.04 -9.62 20.95
N VAL A 138 6.19 -8.61 20.78
CA VAL A 138 6.04 -7.84 19.54
C VAL A 138 6.63 -6.44 19.73
N THR A 139 7.77 -6.17 19.10
CA THR A 139 8.36 -4.83 19.07
C THR A 139 7.53 -3.91 18.17
N SER A 140 7.23 -2.72 18.67
CA SER A 140 6.57 -1.65 17.91
C SER A 140 7.62 -0.77 17.24
N TYR A 141 7.55 -0.66 15.91
CA TYR A 141 8.43 0.20 15.13
C TYR A 141 7.72 1.50 14.82
N ILE A 142 8.37 2.62 15.11
CA ILE A 142 7.89 3.96 14.82
C ILE A 142 8.87 4.60 13.86
N LEU A 143 8.39 5.01 12.68
CA LEU A 143 9.17 5.83 11.77
C LEU A 143 9.17 7.27 12.27
N ALA A 144 10.34 7.77 12.65
CA ALA A 144 10.57 9.15 13.05
C ALA A 144 11.23 9.91 11.89
N THR A 145 10.53 10.92 11.39
CA THR A 145 11.03 11.78 10.34
C THR A 145 11.38 13.16 10.87
N ASP A 146 12.42 13.79 10.33
CA ASP A 146 12.77 15.18 10.69
C ASP A 146 11.93 16.22 9.94
N MET A 147 10.80 15.78 9.37
CA MET A 147 9.84 16.59 8.62
C MET A 147 8.72 17.09 9.55
N PRO A 148 8.64 18.42 9.80
CA PRO A 148 7.56 19.02 10.58
C PRO A 148 6.18 18.67 10.00
N ASP A 149 5.17 18.57 10.86
CA ASP A 149 3.77 18.22 10.54
C ASP A 149 3.54 16.82 9.94
N TYR A 150 4.57 16.17 9.38
CA TYR A 150 4.49 14.79 8.91
C TYR A 150 4.85 13.77 10.01
N CYS A 151 5.82 14.10 10.87
CA CYS A 151 6.28 13.17 11.90
C CYS A 151 5.24 12.91 13.02
N GLU A 152 4.91 11.64 13.24
CA GLU A 152 3.99 11.21 14.30
C GLU A 152 4.66 10.65 15.55
N ARG A 153 6.00 10.73 15.61
CA ARG A 153 6.83 10.11 16.65
C ARG A 153 6.32 10.37 18.06
N ASP A 154 6.08 11.64 18.40
CA ASP A 154 5.77 12.01 19.78
C ASP A 154 4.43 11.42 20.25
N ALA A 155 3.41 11.45 19.38
CA ALA A 155 2.11 10.85 19.66
C ALA A 155 2.16 9.31 19.72
N ALA A 156 3.02 8.68 18.91
CA ALA A 156 3.23 7.24 18.92
C ALA A 156 4.02 6.78 20.16
N LEU A 157 5.04 7.55 20.58
CA LEU A 157 5.83 7.30 21.79
C LEU A 157 5.01 7.46 23.07
N GLU A 158 4.17 8.50 23.14
CA GLU A 158 3.24 8.70 24.25
C GLU A 158 2.34 7.47 24.43
N LEU A 159 1.72 7.02 23.33
CA LEU A 159 0.85 5.85 23.31
C LEU A 159 1.61 4.57 23.72
N ALA A 160 2.80 4.36 23.14
CA ALA A 160 3.63 3.21 23.49
C ALA A 160 4.02 3.22 24.97
N GLY A 161 4.35 4.38 25.54
CA GLY A 161 4.64 4.55 26.95
C GLY A 161 3.45 4.23 27.85
N GLN A 162 2.26 4.76 27.53
CA GLN A 162 1.01 4.45 28.25
C GLN A 162 0.67 2.95 28.20
N MET A 163 0.97 2.30 27.07
CA MET A 163 0.72 0.87 26.89
C MET A 163 1.87 0.02 27.42
N GLN A 164 3.03 0.57 27.80
CA GLN A 164 4.27 -0.13 28.17
C GLN A 164 4.86 -1.01 27.05
N ALA A 165 4.67 -0.61 25.79
CA ALA A 165 5.11 -1.36 24.62
C ALA A 165 6.64 -1.29 24.42
N SER A 166 7.24 -2.37 23.92
CA SER A 166 8.62 -2.33 23.42
C SER A 166 8.65 -1.52 22.12
N VAL A 167 9.55 -0.54 22.02
CA VAL A 167 9.64 0.37 20.87
C VAL A 167 11.02 0.36 20.25
N LYS A 168 11.06 0.34 18.91
CA LYS A 168 12.23 0.73 18.12
C LYS A 168 11.89 1.95 17.25
N ILE A 169 12.75 2.96 17.28
CA ILE A 169 12.65 4.11 16.39
C ILE A 169 13.46 3.87 15.12
N VAL A 170 12.83 4.08 13.97
CA VAL A 170 13.48 4.10 12.67
C VAL A 170 13.57 5.55 12.24
N HIS A 171 14.78 6.08 12.12
CA HIS A 171 15.00 7.46 11.69
C HIS A 171 15.06 7.53 10.17
N ALA A 172 14.37 8.51 9.58
CA ALA A 172 14.43 8.78 8.14
C ALA A 172 14.22 10.27 7.86
N ASN A 173 15.15 10.90 7.14
CA ASN A 173 15.03 12.28 6.70
C ASN A 173 14.61 12.36 5.22
N GLU A 174 14.48 13.57 4.68
CA GLU A 174 14.14 13.80 3.27
C GLU A 174 15.11 13.11 2.29
N ALA A 175 16.43 13.16 2.57
CA ALA A 175 17.42 12.54 1.70
C ALA A 175 17.26 11.01 1.65
N ASP A 176 16.88 10.37 2.76
CA ASP A 176 16.58 8.93 2.79
C ASP A 176 15.36 8.60 1.91
N PHE A 177 14.33 9.45 1.92
CA PHE A 177 13.15 9.28 1.07
C PHE A 177 13.50 9.42 -0.42
N VAL A 178 14.26 10.45 -0.79
CA VAL A 178 14.68 10.67 -2.17
C VAL A 178 15.59 9.52 -2.65
N ALA A 179 16.54 9.09 -1.82
CA ALA A 179 17.45 7.98 -2.13
C ALA A 179 16.73 6.63 -2.29
N ALA A 180 15.64 6.41 -1.56
CA ALA A 180 14.85 5.19 -1.64
C ALA A 180 13.83 5.18 -2.80
N LEU A 181 13.60 6.31 -3.47
CA LEU A 181 12.57 6.42 -4.52
C LEU A 181 12.81 5.48 -5.73
N PRO A 182 14.05 5.28 -6.24
CA PRO A 182 14.31 4.29 -7.29
C PRO A 182 13.98 2.85 -6.85
N ARG A 183 14.35 2.45 -5.62
CA ARG A 183 13.98 1.11 -5.09
C ARG A 183 12.48 0.97 -4.90
N THR A 184 11.82 2.04 -4.44
CA THR A 184 10.37 2.09 -4.24
C THR A 184 9.63 1.89 -5.56
N THR A 185 9.97 2.68 -6.59
CA THR A 185 9.35 2.62 -7.93
C THR A 185 9.59 1.28 -8.62
N HIS A 186 10.78 0.70 -8.46
CA HIS A 186 11.07 -0.66 -8.91
C HIS A 186 10.19 -1.72 -8.24
N ALA A 187 9.82 -1.57 -6.97
CA ALA A 187 8.95 -2.52 -6.27
C ALA A 187 7.46 -2.35 -6.61
N VAL A 188 7.00 -1.11 -6.71
CA VAL A 188 5.57 -0.82 -6.89
C VAL A 188 5.09 -0.92 -8.32
N GLU A 189 5.92 -0.52 -9.29
CA GLU A 189 5.62 -0.54 -10.73
C GLU A 189 4.37 0.28 -11.14
N GLU A 190 3.89 1.17 -10.27
CA GLU A 190 2.78 2.10 -10.51
C GLU A 190 3.16 3.53 -10.06
N PRO A 191 2.82 4.59 -10.85
CA PRO A 191 3.10 5.97 -10.46
C PRO A 191 2.48 6.34 -9.11
N MET A 192 3.19 7.14 -8.33
CA MET A 192 2.76 7.59 -7.00
C MET A 192 2.52 9.09 -7.02
N PHE A 193 1.46 9.54 -6.34
CA PHE A 193 1.10 10.96 -6.25
C PHE A 193 1.78 11.69 -5.08
N ASN A 194 2.39 10.95 -4.15
CA ASN A 194 3.21 11.48 -3.06
C ASN A 194 4.27 10.44 -2.64
N LEU A 195 5.16 10.83 -1.72
CA LEU A 195 6.24 9.97 -1.22
C LEU A 195 5.90 9.22 0.06
N HIS A 196 4.62 9.22 0.48
CA HIS A 196 4.20 8.48 1.67
C HIS A 196 4.49 6.96 1.58
N PRO A 197 4.35 6.28 0.42
CA PRO A 197 4.74 4.87 0.30
C PRO A 197 6.24 4.63 0.59
N VAL A 198 7.13 5.58 0.32
CA VAL A 198 8.57 5.41 0.60
C VAL A 198 8.82 5.17 2.10
N ALA A 199 8.04 5.81 2.97
CA ALA A 199 8.08 5.57 4.41
C ALA A 199 7.86 4.09 4.77
N LYS A 200 7.01 3.39 4.01
CA LYS A 200 6.72 1.97 4.21
C LYS A 200 7.90 1.08 3.82
N LEU A 201 8.61 1.42 2.74
CA LEU A 201 9.82 0.70 2.35
C LEU A 201 10.90 0.85 3.41
N LEU A 202 11.19 2.09 3.84
CA LEU A 202 12.21 2.35 4.85
C LEU A 202 11.90 1.63 6.18
N LEU A 203 10.63 1.60 6.57
CA LEU A 203 10.17 0.86 7.74
C LEU A 203 10.34 -0.65 7.55
N ALA A 204 9.96 -1.19 6.39
CA ALA A 204 10.09 -2.61 6.08
C ALA A 204 11.55 -3.06 6.01
N GLU A 205 12.43 -2.26 5.40
CA GLU A 205 13.88 -2.50 5.35
C GLU A 205 14.49 -2.52 6.77
N ALA A 206 14.07 -1.61 7.65
CA ALA A 206 14.52 -1.59 9.04
C ALA A 206 14.03 -2.82 9.84
N MET A 207 12.78 -3.26 9.62
CA MET A 207 12.24 -4.47 10.20
C MET A 207 12.99 -5.73 9.70
N ALA A 208 13.22 -5.83 8.39
CA ALA A 208 13.95 -6.92 7.77
C ALA A 208 15.39 -7.02 8.31
N ALA A 209 16.07 -5.87 8.50
CA ALA A 209 17.40 -5.81 9.08
C ALA A 209 17.48 -6.37 10.51
N ASP A 210 16.38 -6.30 11.26
CA ASP A 210 16.27 -6.93 12.58
C ASP A 210 15.82 -8.39 12.53
N GLY A 211 15.59 -8.96 11.33
CA GLY A 211 15.09 -10.31 11.15
C GLY A 211 13.60 -10.46 11.43
N VAL A 212 12.82 -9.36 11.39
CA VAL A 212 11.36 -9.43 11.39
C VAL A 212 10.90 -10.03 10.06
N GLU A 213 9.99 -10.99 10.14
CA GLU A 213 9.44 -11.68 8.97
C GLU A 213 7.97 -11.33 8.73
N VAL A 214 7.25 -10.83 9.75
CA VAL A 214 5.85 -10.41 9.64
C VAL A 214 5.65 -9.04 10.26
N ALA A 215 5.12 -8.11 9.48
CA ALA A 215 4.79 -6.76 9.94
C ALA A 215 3.27 -6.58 10.08
N ILE A 216 2.80 -6.40 11.30
CA ILE A 216 1.42 -6.00 11.59
C ILE A 216 1.28 -4.51 11.33
N THR A 217 0.25 -4.10 10.59
CA THR A 217 -0.02 -2.67 10.33
C THR A 217 -1.50 -2.34 10.46
N GLY A 218 -1.81 -1.06 10.73
CA GLY A 218 -3.17 -0.54 10.70
C GLY A 218 -3.70 -0.21 9.30
N ASP A 219 -2.97 -0.57 8.23
CA ASP A 219 -3.37 -0.24 6.87
C ASP A 219 -4.70 -0.91 6.50
N GLY A 220 -5.51 -0.24 5.67
CA GLY A 220 -6.77 -0.77 5.15
C GLY A 220 -8.01 -0.35 5.93
N ALA A 221 -7.90 0.05 7.20
CA ALA A 221 -9.05 0.46 8.00
C ALA A 221 -9.88 1.56 7.31
N ASP A 222 -9.21 2.60 6.82
CA ASP A 222 -9.86 3.72 6.11
C ASP A 222 -10.54 3.27 4.82
N GLN A 223 -9.83 2.54 3.97
CA GLN A 223 -10.34 2.08 2.67
C GLN A 223 -11.56 1.20 2.85
N VAL A 224 -11.48 0.22 3.77
CA VAL A 224 -12.54 -0.75 4.01
C VAL A 224 -13.79 -0.06 4.57
N LEU A 225 -13.64 0.78 5.61
CA LEU A 225 -14.78 1.45 6.26
C LEU A 225 -15.45 2.49 5.34
N ARG A 226 -14.69 3.13 4.44
CA ARG A 226 -15.22 4.08 3.43
C ARG A 226 -15.79 3.43 2.19
N ARG A 227 -15.57 2.12 1.98
CA ARG A 227 -15.80 1.44 0.69
C ARG A 227 -14.97 2.02 -0.45
N ASP A 228 -13.79 2.54 -0.14
CA ASP A 228 -12.92 3.15 -1.12
C ASP A 228 -12.03 2.10 -1.79
N GLN A 229 -12.34 1.79 -3.05
CA GLN A 229 -11.56 0.92 -3.93
C GLN A 229 -10.70 1.70 -4.93
N SER A 230 -10.77 3.04 -4.92
CA SER A 230 -10.08 3.88 -5.91
C SER A 230 -8.58 3.99 -5.61
N ALA A 231 -8.21 3.95 -4.33
CA ALA A 231 -6.84 4.09 -3.86
C ALA A 231 -5.97 2.88 -4.21
N ASN A 232 -4.77 3.12 -4.75
CA ASN A 232 -3.73 2.10 -4.92
C ASN A 232 -2.80 1.95 -3.71
N TYR A 233 -3.03 2.71 -2.63
CA TYR A 233 -2.15 2.72 -1.47
C TYR A 233 -1.86 1.33 -0.87
N LEU A 234 -2.90 0.49 -0.67
CA LEU A 234 -2.73 -0.85 -0.09
C LEU A 234 -1.84 -1.77 -0.93
N PRO A 235 -2.06 -1.92 -2.26
CA PRO A 235 -1.16 -2.72 -3.09
C PRO A 235 0.26 -2.15 -3.17
N LEU A 236 0.44 -0.83 -3.10
CA LEU A 236 1.78 -0.23 -3.01
C LEU A 236 2.48 -0.64 -1.70
N CYS A 237 1.79 -0.58 -0.56
CA CYS A 237 2.37 -1.01 0.71
C CYS A 237 2.75 -2.49 0.68
N HIS A 238 1.85 -3.37 0.21
CA HIS A 238 2.14 -4.80 0.08
C HIS A 238 3.40 -5.05 -0.76
N ALA A 239 3.51 -4.38 -1.90
CA ALA A 239 4.69 -4.46 -2.78
C ALA A 239 6.01 -4.13 -2.08
N LEU A 240 6.00 -3.11 -1.22
CA LEU A 240 7.21 -2.58 -0.60
C LEU A 240 7.68 -3.47 0.55
N PHE A 241 6.75 -4.04 1.30
CA PHE A 241 7.06 -5.05 2.31
C PHE A 241 7.54 -6.36 1.66
N ASP A 242 6.88 -6.82 0.58
CA ASP A 242 7.35 -7.95 -0.23
C ASP A 242 8.80 -7.73 -0.72
N ALA A 243 9.11 -6.52 -1.21
CA ALA A 243 10.45 -6.18 -1.70
C ALA A 243 11.53 -6.20 -0.59
N ALA A 244 11.13 -5.94 0.66
CA ALA A 244 11.99 -6.06 1.84
C ALA A 244 12.00 -7.49 2.43
N SER A 245 11.30 -8.45 1.81
CA SER A 245 11.13 -9.82 2.33
C SER A 245 10.47 -9.88 3.72
N VAL A 246 9.51 -8.99 3.97
CA VAL A 246 8.70 -8.97 5.18
C VAL A 246 7.24 -9.15 4.79
N ASP A 247 6.57 -10.17 5.32
CA ASP A 247 5.16 -10.40 5.05
C ASP A 247 4.32 -9.30 5.71
N LEU A 248 3.60 -8.54 4.90
CA LEU A 248 2.69 -7.52 5.41
C LEU A 248 1.39 -8.16 5.88
N HIS A 249 1.03 -7.96 7.15
CA HIS A 249 -0.19 -8.46 7.75
C HIS A 249 -1.06 -7.30 8.29
N PRO A 250 -2.00 -6.75 7.50
CA PRO A 250 -2.94 -5.74 7.99
C PRO A 250 -4.26 -6.39 8.43
N PRO A 251 -4.59 -6.47 9.73
CA PRO A 251 -5.81 -7.12 10.18
C PRO A 251 -7.10 -6.55 9.57
N PHE A 252 -7.10 -5.27 9.16
CA PHE A 252 -8.28 -4.64 8.56
C PHE A 252 -8.59 -5.08 7.13
N VAL A 253 -7.63 -5.69 6.43
CA VAL A 253 -7.85 -6.29 5.09
C VAL A 253 -8.01 -7.80 5.14
N ASP A 254 -7.97 -8.40 6.33
CA ASP A 254 -8.27 -9.83 6.50
C ASP A 254 -9.70 -10.14 6.02
N ALA A 255 -9.88 -11.23 5.27
CA ALA A 255 -11.15 -11.54 4.61
C ALA A 255 -12.34 -11.60 5.58
N VAL A 256 -12.15 -12.10 6.81
CA VAL A 256 -13.22 -12.19 7.81
C VAL A 256 -13.54 -10.81 8.38
N VAL A 257 -12.50 -9.98 8.61
CA VAL A 257 -12.66 -8.60 9.08
C VAL A 257 -13.33 -7.75 8.01
N VAL A 258 -12.90 -7.85 6.75
CA VAL A 258 -13.53 -7.21 5.60
C VAL A 258 -14.98 -7.68 5.46
N GLY A 259 -15.25 -8.97 5.56
CA GLY A 259 -16.61 -9.53 5.54
C GLY A 259 -17.52 -8.90 6.60
N HIS A 260 -17.02 -8.69 7.81
CA HIS A 260 -17.78 -8.00 8.85
C HIS A 260 -17.91 -6.50 8.59
N LEU A 261 -16.81 -5.80 8.32
CA LEU A 261 -16.82 -4.36 8.11
C LEU A 261 -17.66 -3.97 6.89
N THR A 262 -17.79 -4.84 5.89
CA THR A 262 -18.66 -4.68 4.71
C THR A 262 -20.13 -5.06 4.95
N SER A 263 -20.42 -5.76 6.05
CA SER A 263 -21.80 -6.13 6.42
C SER A 263 -22.59 -5.00 7.10
N ILE A 264 -21.91 -3.93 7.50
CA ILE A 264 -22.48 -2.73 8.13
C ILE A 264 -22.54 -1.56 7.13
N ALA A 265 -23.24 -0.48 7.48
CA ALA A 265 -23.21 0.75 6.69
C ALA A 265 -21.79 1.33 6.60
N PRO A 266 -21.41 2.02 5.50
CA PRO A 266 -20.12 2.71 5.43
C PRO A 266 -19.92 3.65 6.62
N ASP A 267 -18.74 3.60 7.21
CA ASP A 267 -18.40 4.31 8.46
C ASP A 267 -17.11 5.13 8.26
N PRO A 268 -17.16 6.24 7.49
CA PRO A 268 -15.98 7.04 7.17
C PRO A 268 -15.29 7.68 8.39
N ASN A 269 -16.00 7.75 9.52
CA ASN A 269 -15.52 8.29 10.79
C ASN A 269 -14.91 7.23 11.71
N LYS A 270 -14.99 5.95 11.32
CA LYS A 270 -14.51 4.80 12.07
C LYS A 270 -15.16 4.66 13.45
N GLN A 271 -16.44 5.02 13.58
CA GLN A 271 -17.17 4.94 14.84
C GLN A 271 -17.06 3.55 15.49
N CYS A 272 -17.17 2.46 14.70
CA CYS A 272 -17.04 1.12 15.25
C CYS A 272 -15.66 0.84 15.87
N LEU A 273 -14.58 1.42 15.31
CA LEU A 273 -13.22 1.32 15.84
C LEU A 273 -13.02 2.23 17.05
N ARG A 274 -13.65 3.41 17.05
CA ARG A 274 -13.64 4.33 18.19
C ARG A 274 -14.34 3.73 19.41
N ASP A 275 -15.49 3.11 19.20
CA ASP A 275 -16.25 2.43 20.26
C ASP A 275 -15.45 1.27 20.85
N LEU A 276 -14.82 0.45 20.01
CA LEU A 276 -13.93 -0.61 20.46
C LEU A 276 -12.69 -0.04 21.18
N GLY A 277 -12.08 1.01 20.63
CA GLY A 277 -10.95 1.69 21.26
C GLY A 277 -11.28 2.22 22.65
N ALA A 278 -12.49 2.78 22.84
CA ALA A 278 -12.95 3.26 24.13
C ALA A 278 -13.09 2.11 25.14
N ARG A 279 -13.64 0.97 24.72
CA ARG A 279 -13.70 -0.25 25.56
C ARG A 279 -12.32 -0.78 25.96
N LEU A 280 -11.31 -0.57 25.11
CA LEU A 280 -9.91 -0.95 25.36
C LEU A 280 -9.10 0.13 26.09
N ASN A 281 -9.76 1.19 26.57
CA ASN A 281 -9.15 2.32 27.28
C ASN A 281 -8.06 3.02 26.45
N LEU A 282 -8.26 3.17 25.14
CA LEU A 282 -7.42 4.05 24.33
C LEU A 282 -7.64 5.52 24.70
N PRO A 283 -6.62 6.38 24.55
CA PRO A 283 -6.73 7.81 24.85
C PRO A 283 -7.91 8.51 24.15
N ASP A 284 -8.58 9.43 24.87
CA ASP A 284 -9.71 10.21 24.35
C ASP A 284 -9.40 10.92 23.03
N ARG A 285 -8.17 11.39 22.86
CA ARG A 285 -7.71 12.02 21.61
C ARG A 285 -7.82 11.11 20.37
N LEU A 286 -7.79 9.79 20.55
CA LEU A 286 -7.93 8.81 19.48
C LEU A 286 -9.39 8.41 19.26
N VAL A 287 -10.16 8.25 20.34
CA VAL A 287 -11.53 7.72 20.26
C VAL A 287 -12.57 8.82 20.04
N GLN A 288 -12.37 10.03 20.55
CA GLN A 288 -13.24 11.20 20.34
C GLN A 288 -12.60 12.30 19.48
N GLY A 289 -11.27 12.29 19.34
CA GLY A 289 -10.56 13.35 18.63
C GLY A 289 -10.69 13.30 17.10
N PRO A 290 -10.43 14.44 16.43
CA PRO A 290 -10.50 14.53 14.98
C PRO A 290 -9.44 13.65 14.33
N LYS A 291 -9.77 13.09 13.15
CA LYS A 291 -8.75 12.41 12.33
C LYS A 291 -7.73 13.43 11.86
N ARG A 292 -6.45 13.18 12.11
CA ARG A 292 -5.33 14.00 11.61
C ARG A 292 -4.63 13.24 10.49
N GLY A 293 -5.10 13.42 9.26
CA GLY A 293 -4.37 12.93 8.09
C GLY A 293 -3.13 13.78 7.87
N ARG A 294 -1.99 13.15 7.59
CA ARG A 294 -0.74 13.83 7.27
C ARG A 294 -0.29 13.38 5.89
N LEU A 295 -0.05 14.34 5.02
CA LEU A 295 0.54 14.09 3.71
C LEU A 295 2.05 14.21 3.85
N ALA A 296 2.79 13.39 3.11
CA ALA A 296 4.21 13.61 2.95
C ALA A 296 4.41 15.02 2.38
N PRO A 297 5.34 15.82 2.94
CA PRO A 297 5.58 17.16 2.46
C PRO A 297 6.20 17.12 1.06
N ALA A 298 6.23 18.29 0.44
CA ALA A 298 7.12 18.58 -0.67
C ALA A 298 8.54 18.08 -0.38
N MET A 299 9.16 17.37 -1.32
CA MET A 299 10.57 16.98 -1.25
C MET A 299 11.27 17.36 -2.55
N ASP A 300 12.57 17.65 -2.47
CA ASP A 300 13.38 17.98 -3.64
C ASP A 300 13.69 16.73 -4.48
N LEU A 301 13.07 16.67 -5.65
CA LEU A 301 13.27 15.61 -6.64
C LEU A 301 14.15 16.03 -7.82
N ALA A 302 14.85 17.17 -7.75
CA ALA A 302 15.64 17.69 -8.87
C ALA A 302 16.67 16.68 -9.40
N ALA A 303 17.25 15.85 -8.52
CA ALA A 303 18.20 14.81 -8.90
C ALA A 303 17.57 13.62 -9.65
N LEU A 304 16.25 13.44 -9.56
CA LEU A 304 15.51 12.31 -10.14
C LEU A 304 14.53 12.75 -11.25
N LEU A 305 14.41 14.05 -11.50
CA LEU A 305 13.47 14.63 -12.45
C LEU A 305 14.19 15.44 -13.53
N ASP A 306 14.48 14.77 -14.65
CA ASP A 306 15.01 15.42 -15.86
C ASP A 306 13.85 16.06 -16.65
N ARG A 307 13.86 17.39 -16.75
CA ARG A 307 12.78 18.17 -17.40
C ARG A 307 12.66 17.91 -18.89
N ASP A 308 13.78 17.83 -19.59
CA ASP A 308 13.79 17.65 -21.05
C ASP A 308 13.31 16.24 -21.40
N ARG A 309 13.78 15.26 -20.63
CA ARG A 309 13.32 13.89 -20.74
C ARG A 309 11.84 13.73 -20.42
N THR A 310 11.34 14.40 -19.37
CA THR A 310 9.93 14.36 -18.99
C THR A 310 9.06 14.95 -20.12
N ARG A 311 9.50 16.07 -20.72
CA ARG A 311 8.80 16.68 -21.85
C ARG A 311 8.78 15.77 -23.08
N ALA A 312 9.92 15.15 -23.42
CA ALA A 312 9.99 14.21 -24.53
C ALA A 312 9.07 12.99 -24.31
N LEU A 313 8.97 12.49 -23.07
CA LEU A 313 8.03 11.42 -22.72
C LEU A 313 6.57 11.88 -22.87
N ALA A 314 6.23 13.09 -22.43
CA ALA A 314 4.88 13.64 -22.62
C ALA A 314 4.51 13.72 -24.12
N ASP A 315 5.43 14.20 -24.95
CA ASP A 315 5.24 14.28 -26.41
C ASP A 315 5.06 12.88 -27.02
N LEU A 316 5.87 11.90 -26.62
CA LEU A 316 5.77 10.50 -27.07
C LEU A 316 4.40 9.87 -26.72
N LEU A 317 3.87 10.22 -25.56
CA LEU A 317 2.57 9.74 -25.06
C LEU A 317 1.39 10.54 -25.62
N GLY A 318 1.63 11.64 -26.35
CA GLY A 318 0.59 12.55 -26.81
C GLY A 318 -0.13 13.28 -25.67
N LEU A 319 0.57 13.56 -24.57
CA LEU A 319 0.05 14.24 -23.39
C LEU A 319 0.42 15.73 -23.39
N ALA A 320 -0.31 16.53 -22.61
CA ALA A 320 0.04 17.92 -22.40
C ALA A 320 1.44 18.06 -21.76
N ALA A 321 2.20 19.07 -22.19
CA ALA A 321 3.51 19.33 -21.63
C ALA A 321 3.40 19.61 -20.11
N PRO A 322 4.22 18.95 -19.28
CA PRO A 322 4.15 19.09 -17.83
C PRO A 322 4.60 20.48 -17.39
N THR A 323 3.92 21.05 -16.40
CA THR A 323 4.32 22.34 -15.82
C THR A 323 5.41 22.18 -14.77
N LEU A 324 5.39 21.04 -14.07
CA LEU A 324 6.26 20.66 -12.95
C LEU A 324 6.21 21.66 -11.79
N GLN A 325 5.14 22.47 -11.70
CA GLN A 325 4.93 23.46 -10.65
C GLN A 325 4.35 22.85 -9.39
N ALA A 326 3.39 21.93 -9.54
CA ALA A 326 2.79 21.22 -8.42
C ALA A 326 3.68 20.06 -7.97
N ASP A 327 3.80 19.88 -6.66
CA ASP A 327 4.56 18.79 -6.04
C ASP A 327 4.08 17.41 -6.50
N THR A 328 2.76 17.21 -6.46
CA THR A 328 2.12 15.99 -6.97
C THR A 328 2.52 15.71 -8.42
N GLU A 329 2.55 16.72 -9.28
CA GLU A 329 2.94 16.58 -10.68
C GLU A 329 4.41 16.16 -10.79
N ARG A 330 5.33 16.78 -10.02
CA ARG A 330 6.75 16.38 -9.99
C ARG A 330 6.93 14.93 -9.54
N VAL A 331 6.24 14.50 -8.49
CA VAL A 331 6.32 13.12 -7.99
C VAL A 331 5.78 12.13 -9.03
N LEU A 332 4.64 12.43 -9.64
CA LEU A 332 4.03 11.58 -10.66
C LEU A 332 4.95 11.39 -11.86
N TRP A 333 5.54 12.47 -12.39
CA TRP A 333 6.44 12.39 -13.52
C TRP A 333 7.79 11.74 -13.20
N ALA A 334 8.36 12.02 -12.02
CA ALA A 334 9.59 11.37 -11.58
C ALA A 334 9.39 9.86 -11.42
N THR A 335 8.30 9.46 -10.75
CA THR A 335 8.00 8.04 -10.54
C THR A 335 7.65 7.32 -11.84
N LEU A 336 6.85 7.93 -12.73
CA LEU A 336 6.56 7.37 -14.05
C LEU A 336 7.83 7.10 -14.85
N THR A 337 8.75 8.07 -14.89
CA THR A 337 9.99 7.94 -15.66
C THR A 337 10.84 6.79 -15.12
N LEU A 338 11.03 6.71 -13.80
CA LEU A 338 11.76 5.62 -13.15
C LEU A 338 11.12 4.25 -13.43
N ILE A 339 9.78 4.16 -13.36
CA ILE A 339 9.05 2.91 -13.63
C ILE A 339 9.26 2.45 -15.07
N LEU A 340 9.15 3.36 -16.05
CA LEU A 340 9.35 3.00 -17.45
C LEU A 340 10.79 2.59 -17.76
N ASP A 341 11.77 3.08 -16.99
CA ASP A 341 13.16 2.62 -17.04
C ASP A 341 13.32 1.21 -16.48
N HIS A 342 12.76 0.96 -15.30
CA HIS A 342 12.78 -0.38 -14.70
C HIS A 342 12.06 -1.43 -15.55
N LEU A 343 11.13 -0.98 -16.42
CA LEU A 343 10.39 -1.82 -17.35
C LEU A 343 10.99 -1.84 -18.77
N ASP A 344 12.13 -1.21 -19.06
CA ASP A 344 12.69 -1.15 -20.42
C ASP A 344 11.69 -0.65 -21.51
N ALA A 345 10.79 0.26 -21.11
CA ALA A 345 9.66 0.71 -21.92
C ALA A 345 9.77 2.18 -22.38
N ALA A 346 10.67 2.96 -21.80
CA ALA A 346 10.79 4.41 -22.02
C ALA A 346 11.06 4.83 -23.48
N HIS A 347 11.56 3.92 -24.33
CA HIS A 347 11.97 4.22 -25.71
C HIS A 347 11.09 3.53 -26.77
N ARG A 348 9.99 2.87 -26.37
CA ARG A 348 9.14 2.13 -27.32
C ARG A 348 8.06 3.05 -27.87
N PRO A 349 7.95 3.20 -29.21
CA PRO A 349 6.91 4.03 -29.80
C PRO A 349 5.51 3.49 -29.47
N THR A 350 4.56 4.43 -29.30
CA THR A 350 3.15 4.19 -29.00
C THR A 350 2.34 3.68 -30.19
#